data_AF-A0A5C5ZZD6-F1
#
_entry.id   AF-A0A5C5ZZD6-F1
#
_cell.length_a   1.000
_cell.length_b   1.000
_cell.length_c   1.000
_cell.angle_alpha   90.00
_cell.angle_beta   90.00
_cell.angle_gamma   90.00
#
_symmetry.space_group_name_H-M   'P 1'
#
loop_
_entity.id
_entity.type
_entity.pdbx_description
1 polymer ?
#
loop_
_entity_poly.entity_id
_entity_poly.type
_entity_poly.pdbx_seq_one_letter_code
_entity_poly.pdbx_strand_id
1 'polypeptide(L)' 'MSLESMLASLTPEEKLNAMDILWRDLSANPARLSSPDWHGDILAHRIANPSSVPRLPIDAAFDDVRERLNARRDQG' A
#
# COMPACT_ATOMS: atom_id res chain seq x y z
N MET A 1 -13.98 -21.83 -15.66
CA MET A 1 -13.34 -20.51 -15.83
C MET A 1 -12.35 -20.31 -14.71
N SER A 2 -11.15 -19.78 -14.98
CA SER A 2 -10.20 -19.43 -13.92
C SER A 2 -10.55 -18.08 -13.31
N LEU A 3 -10.21 -17.87 -12.03
CA LEU A 3 -10.27 -16.55 -11.39
C LEU A 3 -9.48 -15.51 -12.19
N GLU A 4 -8.31 -15.88 -12.73
CA GLU A 4 -7.52 -14.96 -13.55
C GLU A 4 -8.27 -14.52 -14.81
N SER A 5 -8.99 -15.43 -15.46
CA SER A 5 -9.79 -15.08 -16.64
C SER A 5 -10.96 -14.15 -16.31
N MET A 6 -11.55 -14.28 -15.12
CA MET A 6 -12.65 -13.42 -14.66
C MET A 6 -12.15 -12.01 -14.29
N LEU A 7 -10.98 -11.91 -13.66
CA LEU A 7 -10.36 -10.62 -13.36
C LEU A 7 -9.87 -9.92 -14.62
N ALA A 8 -9.39 -10.67 -15.61
CA ALA A 8 -8.94 -10.13 -16.89
C ALA A 8 -10.08 -9.50 -17.71
N SER A 9 -11.32 -10.00 -17.57
CA SER A 9 -12.47 -9.45 -18.28
C SER A 9 -13.03 -8.14 -17.69
N LEU A 10 -12.60 -7.74 -16.49
CA LEU A 10 -13.04 -6.49 -15.87
C LEU A 10 -12.34 -5.28 -16.50
N THR A 11 -13.08 -4.19 -16.68
CA THR A 11 -12.53 -2.86 -16.95
C THR A 11 -11.72 -2.34 -15.74
N PRO A 12 -10.86 -1.31 -15.93
CA PRO A 12 -10.11 -0.73 -14.80
C PRO A 12 -11.01 -0.24 -13.65
N GLU A 13 -12.15 0.37 -13.95
CA GLU A 13 -13.10 0.86 -12.93
C GLU A 13 -13.75 -0.30 -12.17
N GLU A 14 -14.17 -1.36 -12.88
CA GLU A 14 -14.71 -2.56 -12.24
C GLU A 14 -13.69 -3.28 -11.38
N LYS A 15 -12.39 -3.26 -11.76
CA LYS A 15 -11.32 -3.80 -10.90
C LYS A 15 -11.20 -3.03 -9.60
N LEU A 16 -11.27 -1.69 -9.65
CA LEU A 16 -11.22 -0.87 -8.44
C LEU A 16 -12.42 -1.15 -7.54
N ASN A 17 -13.63 -1.20 -8.09
CA ASN A 17 -14.83 -1.55 -7.33
C ASN A 17 -14.75 -2.97 -6.75
N ALA A 18 -14.24 -3.94 -7.52
CA ALA A 18 -14.01 -5.29 -7.03
C ALA A 18 -12.99 -5.32 -5.88
N MET A 19 -11.92 -4.52 -5.94
CA MET A 19 -10.96 -4.37 -4.83
C MET A 19 -11.64 -3.84 -3.57
N ASP A 20 -12.50 -2.83 -3.67
CA ASP A 20 -13.22 -2.28 -2.52
C ASP A 20 -14.20 -3.29 -1.89
N ILE A 21 -14.94 -4.02 -2.74
CA ILE A 21 -15.86 -5.07 -2.28
C ILE A 21 -15.10 -6.18 -1.56
N LEU A 22 -14.01 -6.69 -2.18
CA LEU A 22 -13.17 -7.72 -1.60
C LEU A 22 -12.53 -7.24 -0.30
N TRP A 23 -12.02 -6.01 -0.28
CA TRP A 23 -11.43 -5.43 0.91
C TRP A 23 -12.44 -5.33 2.06
N ARG A 24 -13.67 -4.88 1.78
CA ARG A 24 -14.73 -4.80 2.79
C ARG A 24 -15.08 -6.17 3.37
N ASP A 25 -15.16 -7.20 2.52
CA ASP A 25 -15.45 -8.57 2.96
C ASP A 25 -14.32 -9.14 3.84
N LEU A 26 -13.07 -9.03 3.37
CA LEU A 26 -11.89 -9.52 4.08
C LEU A 26 -11.67 -8.81 5.42
N SER A 27 -11.90 -7.50 5.46
CA SER A 27 -11.73 -6.69 6.67
C SER A 27 -12.86 -6.84 7.68
N ALA A 28 -14.04 -7.36 7.29
CA ALA A 28 -15.15 -7.59 8.20
C ALA A 28 -14.88 -8.69 9.25
N ASN A 29 -13.95 -9.61 8.97
CA ASN A 29 -13.52 -10.63 9.92
C ASN A 29 -12.00 -10.82 9.91
N PRO A 30 -11.26 -9.90 10.54
CA PRO A 30 -9.80 -9.90 10.48
C PRO A 30 -9.19 -11.15 11.14
N ALA A 31 -9.91 -11.82 12.05
CA ALA A 31 -9.45 -13.05 12.69
C ALA A 31 -9.35 -14.25 11.72
N ARG A 32 -10.02 -14.20 10.56
CA ARG A 32 -9.87 -15.21 9.51
C ARG A 32 -8.58 -15.06 8.70
N LEU A 33 -7.92 -13.92 8.79
CA LEU A 33 -6.68 -13.64 8.11
C LEU A 33 -5.52 -13.85 9.08
N SER A 34 -4.86 -15.00 8.94
CA SER A 34 -3.62 -15.24 9.68
C SER A 34 -2.54 -14.32 9.14
N SER A 35 -1.91 -13.54 10.03
CA SER A 35 -0.70 -12.80 9.66
C SER A 35 0.40 -13.80 9.27
N PRO A 36 1.19 -13.52 8.23
CA PRO A 36 2.37 -14.33 7.92
C PRO A 36 3.34 -14.37 9.11
N ASP A 37 4.08 -15.47 9.25
CA ASP A 37 5.02 -15.68 10.37
C ASP A 37 6.06 -14.55 10.51
N TRP A 38 6.49 -13.97 9.38
CA TRP A 38 7.46 -12.87 9.35
C TRP A 38 6.89 -11.51 9.80
N HIS A 39 5.57 -11.35 9.89
CA HIS A 39 4.94 -10.04 10.08
C HIS A 39 5.33 -9.41 11.42
N GLY A 40 5.40 -10.22 12.48
CA GLY A 40 5.83 -9.77 13.80
C GLY A 40 7.25 -9.20 13.81
N ASP A 41 8.18 -9.89 13.15
CA ASP A 41 9.59 -9.49 13.09
C ASP A 41 9.76 -8.14 12.37
N ILE A 42 9.03 -7.93 11.27
CA ILE A 42 9.05 -6.65 10.54
C ILE A 42 8.49 -5.51 11.40
N LEU A 43 7.39 -5.75 12.13
CA LEU A 43 6.81 -4.75 13.02
C LEU A 43 7.79 -4.40 14.15
N ALA A 44 8.39 -5.39 14.80
CA ALA A 44 9.39 -5.19 15.84
C ALA A 44 10.59 -4.39 15.32
N HIS A 45 11.11 -4.74 14.14
CA HIS A 45 12.19 -4.00 13.50
C HIS A 45 11.82 -2.54 13.21
N ARG A 46 10.63 -2.26 12.69
CA ARG A 46 10.17 -0.89 12.39
C ARG A 46 9.94 -0.05 13.64
N ILE A 47 9.47 -0.67 14.72
CA ILE A 47 9.29 0.01 16.02
C ILE A 47 10.65 0.35 16.62
N ALA A 48 11.63 -0.55 16.54
CA ALA A 48 12.98 -0.32 17.04
C ALA A 48 13.78 0.69 16.19
N ASN A 49 13.43 0.84 14.92
CA ASN A 49 14.11 1.72 13.96
C ASN A 49 13.13 2.76 13.37
N PRO A 50 12.62 3.71 14.19
CA PRO A 50 11.76 4.75 13.68
C PRO A 50 12.51 5.64 12.68
N SER A 51 11.79 6.12 11.66
CA SER A 51 12.31 7.14 10.74
C SER A 51 12.73 8.39 11.51
N SER A 52 13.91 8.91 11.21
CA SER A 52 14.36 10.23 11.70
C SER A 52 13.67 11.40 10.96
N VAL A 53 13.04 11.12 9.81
CA VAL A 53 12.30 12.12 9.05
C VAL A 53 10.95 12.41 9.75
N PRO A 54 10.62 13.68 9.99
CA PRO A 54 9.33 14.08 10.55
C PRO A 54 8.15 13.54 9.74
N ARG A 55 7.06 13.14 10.41
CA ARG A 55 5.80 12.88 9.72
C ARG A 55 5.21 14.19 9.23
N LEU A 56 5.01 14.29 7.92
CA LEU A 56 4.36 15.43 7.29
C LEU A 56 2.87 15.14 7.04
N PRO A 57 2.02 16.18 7.00
CA PRO A 57 0.71 16.09 6.37
C PRO A 57 0.84 15.59 4.93
N ILE A 58 -0.20 14.90 4.43
CA ILE A 58 -0.12 14.19 3.15
C ILE A 58 0.25 15.10 1.97
N ASP A 59 -0.30 16.31 1.92
CA ASP A 59 -0.01 17.30 0.87
C ASP A 59 1.46 17.71 0.88
N ALA A 60 1.99 18.04 2.07
CA ALA A 60 3.40 18.39 2.25
C ALA A 60 4.35 17.22 1.94
N ALA A 61 3.92 15.97 2.19
CA ALA A 61 4.70 14.79 1.83
C ALA A 61 4.78 14.59 0.30
N PHE A 62 3.69 14.87 -0.43
CA PHE A 62 3.71 14.83 -1.89
C PHE A 62 4.65 15.88 -2.49
N ASP A 63 4.64 17.09 -1.93
CA ASP A 63 5.53 18.17 -2.37
C ASP A 63 6.99 17.84 -2.13
N ASP A 64 7.34 17.33 -0.94
CA ASP A 64 8.70 16.89 -0.60
C ASP A 64 9.20 15.76 -1.54
N VAL A 65 8.34 14.79 -1.90
CA VAL A 65 8.71 13.75 -2.87
C VAL A 65 8.95 14.35 -4.26
N ARG A 66 8.12 15.30 -4.69
CA ARG A 66 8.25 15.96 -5.99
C ARG A 66 9.54 16.77 -6.08
N GLU A 67 9.86 17.55 -5.05
CA GLU A 67 11.11 18.31 -4.96
C GLU A 67 12.32 17.38 -5.01
N ARG A 68 12.32 16.29 -4.24
CA ARG A 68 13.39 15.28 -4.26
C ARG A 68 13.57 14.63 -5.64
N LEU A 69 12.50 14.42 -6.40
CA LEU A 69 12.56 13.88 -7.76
C LEU A 69 13.17 14.89 -8.74
N ASN A 70 12.74 16.16 -8.67
CA ASN A 70 13.23 17.22 -9.54
C ASN A 70 14.73 17.48 -9.31
N ALA A 71 15.15 17.59 -8.05
CA ALA A 71 16.56 17.78 -7.69
C ALA A 71 17.49 16.67 -8.22
N ARG A 72 16.99 15.43 -8.34
CA ARG A 72 17.74 14.32 -8.94
C ARG A 72 17.87 14.43 -10.46
N ARG A 73 16.90 15.04 -11.13
CA ARG A 73 16.91 15.24 -12.59
C ARG A 73 17.88 16.35 -13.00
N ASP A 74 18.01 17.38 -12.18
CA ASP A 74 18.92 18.51 -12.45
C ASP A 74 20.40 18.18 -12.18
N GLN A 75 20.69 17.02 -11.56
CA GLN A 75 22.05 16.53 -11.26
C GLN A 75 22.57 15.49 -12.26
N GLY A 76 21.78 15.10 -13.27
CA GLY A 76 22.17 14.16 -14.34
C GLY A 76 22.31 14.87 -15.67
#